data_AF-B7AQF5-F1
#
_entry.id   AF-B7AQF5-F1
#
_cell.length_a   1.000
_cell.length_b   1.000
_cell.length_c   1.000
_cell.angle_alpha   90.00
_cell.angle_beta   90.00
_cell.angle_gamma   90.00
#
_symmetry.space_group_name_H-M   'P 1'
#
loop_
_entity.id
_entity.type
_entity.pdbx_description
1 polymer ?
#
loop_
_entity_poly.entity_id
_entity_poly.type
_entity_poly.pdbx_seq_one_letter_code
_entity_poly.pdbx_strand_id
1 'polypeptide(L)'
;MADRIKIFLKNETVLIISLVLAVLSSFAVRPDSEYAEYIDFRTLALLLSLMLVVAGAAKLGIFRWIAVRLVNTASDMRQLALILVMLCFVFSMFITNDVSLITFVPLAIEVLTMAHMEQYMIKVIVLQTVAANLGSMLTPIGNPQNLYLYGLSGMGMQDFCLLMLPYTLTALVMLVVSVFIFIRKDRMAADGMRGTQEVCTDTADADKNVVLLHVRYVMYALLFCIVSLNCCKSYFLSGASCHYIGSRGNN
;
A
#
# COMPACT_ATOMS: atom_id res chain seq x y z
N MET A 1 -27.56 -14.72 -19.60
CA MET A 1 -26.83 -13.43 -19.66
C MET A 1 -27.20 -12.52 -18.48
N ALA A 2 -28.49 -12.32 -18.21
CA ALA A 2 -28.99 -11.57 -17.06
C ALA A 2 -28.46 -12.05 -15.69
N ASP A 3 -28.29 -13.36 -15.48
CA ASP A 3 -27.75 -13.88 -14.22
C ASP A 3 -26.27 -13.57 -14.03
N ARG A 4 -25.46 -13.60 -15.09
CA ARG A 4 -24.05 -13.17 -15.01
C ARG A 4 -23.94 -11.68 -14.72
N ILE A 5 -24.83 -10.87 -15.29
CA ILE A 5 -24.89 -9.43 -15.02
C ILE A 5 -25.29 -9.20 -13.56
N LYS A 6 -26.29 -9.89 -13.02
CA LYS A 6 -26.66 -9.79 -11.59
C LYS A 6 -25.53 -10.21 -10.64
N ILE A 7 -24.80 -11.26 -10.97
CA ILE A 7 -23.65 -11.73 -10.17
C ILE A 7 -22.52 -10.69 -10.20
N PHE A 8 -22.21 -10.15 -11.38
CA PHE A 8 -21.22 -9.08 -11.54
C PHE A 8 -21.63 -7.82 -10.75
N LEU A 9 -22.91 -7.44 -10.83
CA LEU A 9 -23.44 -6.29 -10.09
C LEU A 9 -23.31 -6.45 -8.57
N LYS A 10 -23.46 -7.68 -8.06
CA LYS A 10 -23.39 -7.92 -6.62
C LYS A 10 -21.94 -7.97 -6.12
N ASN A 11 -21.02 -8.46 -6.94
CA ASN A 11 -19.62 -8.60 -6.58
C ASN A 11 -18.86 -7.27 -6.66
N GLU A 12 -19.16 -6.43 -7.65
CA GLU A 12 -18.45 -5.16 -7.89
C GLU A 12 -19.24 -3.95 -7.36
N THR A 13 -19.75 -4.07 -6.13
CA THR A 13 -20.62 -3.04 -5.51
C THR A 13 -19.95 -1.65 -5.50
N VAL A 14 -18.65 -1.59 -5.20
CA VAL A 14 -17.88 -0.33 -5.15
C VAL A 14 -17.81 0.34 -6.53
N LEU A 15 -17.57 -0.44 -7.59
CA LEU A 15 -17.52 0.04 -8.98
C LEU A 15 -18.86 0.64 -9.41
N ILE A 16 -19.97 0.01 -9.02
CA ILE A 16 -21.30 0.45 -9.42
C ILE A 16 -21.67 1.73 -8.69
N ILE A 17 -21.38 1.81 -7.39
CA ILE A 17 -21.62 3.02 -6.60
C ILE A 17 -20.80 4.18 -7.19
N SER A 18 -19.52 3.97 -7.47
CA SER A 18 -18.68 5.03 -8.05
C SER A 18 -19.15 5.42 -9.45
N LEU A 19 -19.56 4.47 -10.30
CA LEU A 19 -20.10 4.74 -11.63
C LEU A 19 -21.41 5.52 -11.57
N VAL A 20 -22.33 5.14 -10.69
CA VAL A 20 -23.61 5.84 -10.50
C VAL A 20 -23.35 7.28 -10.02
N LEU A 21 -22.46 7.47 -9.03
CA LEU A 21 -22.09 8.80 -8.55
C LEU A 21 -21.39 9.63 -9.64
N ALA A 22 -20.58 9.03 -10.49
CA ALA A 22 -19.94 9.70 -11.62
C ALA A 22 -20.98 10.17 -12.66
N VAL A 23 -21.94 9.30 -13.01
CA VAL A 23 -23.03 9.64 -13.94
C VAL A 23 -23.92 10.75 -13.36
N LEU A 24 -24.28 10.65 -12.08
CA LEU A 24 -25.06 11.70 -11.40
C LEU A 24 -24.30 13.04 -11.38
N SER A 25 -23.00 13.01 -11.07
CA SER A 25 -22.14 14.20 -11.08
C SER A 25 -22.02 14.81 -12.48
N SER A 26 -22.00 13.98 -13.52
CA SER A 26 -21.93 14.42 -14.93
C SER A 26 -23.16 15.21 -15.39
N PHE A 27 -24.31 15.08 -14.71
CA PHE A 27 -25.48 15.92 -14.97
C PHE A 27 -25.36 17.31 -14.30
N ALA A 28 -24.62 17.42 -13.19
CA ALA A 28 -24.39 18.67 -12.47
C ALA A 28 -23.24 19.48 -13.09
N VAL A 29 -22.14 18.82 -13.46
CA VAL A 29 -21.02 19.42 -14.19
C VAL A 29 -20.85 18.66 -15.49
N ARG A 30 -21.07 19.34 -16.63
CA ARG A 30 -20.97 18.70 -17.94
C ARG A 30 -19.50 18.38 -18.23
N PRO A 31 -19.18 17.16 -18.68
CA PRO A 31 -17.83 16.81 -19.05
C PRO A 31 -17.47 17.52 -20.36
N ASP A 32 -16.68 18.59 -20.25
CA ASP A 32 -16.05 19.27 -21.38
C ASP A 32 -14.72 18.60 -21.76
N SER A 33 -14.12 18.99 -22.88
CA SER A 33 -12.85 18.43 -23.36
C SER A 33 -11.69 18.59 -22.37
N GLU A 34 -11.76 19.58 -21.47
CA GLU A 34 -10.76 19.80 -20.41
C GLU A 34 -10.79 18.70 -19.33
N TYR A 35 -11.87 17.90 -19.20
CA TYR A 35 -11.92 16.79 -18.24
C TYR A 35 -10.81 15.75 -18.46
N ALA A 36 -10.35 15.58 -19.70
CA ALA A 36 -9.26 14.67 -20.01
C ALA A 36 -7.92 15.14 -19.42
N GLU A 37 -7.73 16.45 -19.21
CA GLU A 37 -6.52 17.01 -18.62
C GLU A 37 -6.48 16.89 -17.09
N TYR A 38 -7.64 16.70 -16.43
CA TYR A 38 -7.69 16.41 -14.98
C TYR A 38 -7.12 15.03 -14.63
N ILE A 39 -7.08 14.09 -15.59
CA ILE A 39 -6.57 12.75 -15.34
C ILE A 39 -5.05 12.76 -15.40
N ASP A 40 -4.42 12.62 -14.24
CA ASP A 40 -2.99 12.41 -14.16
C ASP A 40 -2.63 10.95 -14.50
N PHE A 41 -2.50 10.69 -15.80
CA PHE A 41 -2.05 9.40 -16.34
C PHE A 41 -0.71 8.95 -15.77
N ARG A 42 0.12 9.88 -15.31
CA ARG A 42 1.41 9.57 -14.71
C ARG A 42 1.24 8.90 -13.36
N THR A 43 0.41 9.49 -12.50
CA THR A 43 0.11 8.93 -11.18
C THR A 43 -0.56 7.55 -11.33
N LEU A 44 -1.50 7.41 -12.27
CA LEU A 44 -2.11 6.12 -12.59
C LEU A 44 -1.09 5.07 -13.05
N ALA A 45 -0.15 5.43 -13.94
CA ALA A 45 0.89 4.52 -14.41
C ALA A 45 1.84 4.10 -13.29
N LEU A 46 2.20 5.02 -12.38
CA LEU A 46 3.03 4.71 -11.22
C LEU A 46 2.33 3.74 -10.26
N LEU A 47 1.08 4.02 -9.90
CA LEU A 47 0.28 3.14 -9.03
C LEU A 47 0.10 1.75 -9.65
N LEU A 48 -0.19 1.68 -10.95
CA LEU A 48 -0.30 0.41 -11.68
C LEU A 48 1.03 -0.37 -11.66
N SER A 49 2.16 0.30 -11.93
CA SER A 49 3.48 -0.34 -11.95
C SER A 49 3.85 -0.92 -10.59
N LEU A 50 3.54 -0.20 -9.52
CA LEU A 50 3.79 -0.65 -8.16
C LEU A 50 2.87 -1.82 -7.77
N MET A 51 1.57 -1.74 -8.08
CA MET A 51 0.64 -2.86 -7.85
C MET A 51 1.09 -4.13 -8.57
N LEU A 52 1.62 -3.99 -9.80
CA LEU A 52 2.20 -5.10 -10.55
C LEU A 52 3.45 -5.67 -9.89
N VAL A 53 4.37 -4.82 -9.40
CA VAL A 53 5.56 -5.25 -8.67
C VAL A 53 5.17 -6.00 -7.41
N VAL A 54 4.22 -5.48 -6.62
CA VAL A 54 3.76 -6.12 -5.38
C VAL A 54 3.03 -7.44 -5.66
N ALA A 55 2.16 -7.48 -6.67
CA ALA A 55 1.53 -8.73 -7.10
C ALA A 55 2.56 -9.75 -7.62
N GLY A 56 3.61 -9.27 -8.29
CA GLY A 56 4.77 -10.07 -8.69
C GLY A 56 5.50 -10.65 -7.48
N ALA A 57 5.84 -9.81 -6.49
CA ALA A 57 6.49 -10.22 -5.25
C ALA A 57 5.67 -11.26 -4.46
N ALA A 58 4.34 -11.10 -4.44
CA ALA A 58 3.43 -12.10 -3.86
C ALA A 58 3.54 -13.44 -4.59
N LYS A 59 3.44 -13.45 -5.93
CA LYS A 59 3.57 -14.66 -6.75
C LYS A 59 4.95 -15.33 -6.65
N LEU A 60 5.99 -14.56 -6.35
CA LEU A 60 7.35 -15.05 -6.16
C LEU A 60 7.57 -15.67 -4.77
N GLY A 61 6.57 -15.65 -3.89
CA GLY A 61 6.68 -16.25 -2.55
C GLY A 61 7.50 -15.43 -1.56
N ILE A 62 7.86 -14.18 -1.88
CA ILE A 62 8.64 -13.30 -0.98
C ILE A 62 7.88 -13.08 0.33
N PHE A 63 6.57 -12.83 0.25
CA PHE A 63 5.74 -12.67 1.44
C PHE A 63 5.66 -13.94 2.28
N ARG A 64 5.65 -15.10 1.64
CA ARG A 64 5.65 -16.42 2.29
C ARG A 64 6.97 -16.69 3.03
N TRP A 65 8.12 -16.25 2.50
CA TRP A 65 9.40 -16.30 3.22
C TRP A 65 9.42 -15.38 4.46
N ILE A 66 8.95 -14.15 4.32
CA ILE A 66 8.84 -13.19 5.43
C ILE A 66 7.84 -13.71 6.48
N ALA A 67 6.75 -14.33 6.03
CA ALA A 67 5.71 -14.90 6.88
C ALA A 67 6.25 -15.98 7.81
N VAL A 68 7.05 -16.90 7.28
CA VAL A 68 7.73 -17.95 8.06
C VAL A 68 8.60 -17.35 9.16
N ARG A 69 9.35 -16.27 8.86
CA ARG A 69 10.18 -15.59 9.87
C ARG A 69 9.33 -14.96 10.97
N LEU A 70 8.21 -14.34 10.60
CA LEU A 70 7.28 -13.67 11.51
C LEU A 70 6.57 -14.66 12.43
N VAL A 71 6.03 -15.75 11.88
CA VAL A 71 5.32 -16.79 12.65
C VAL A 71 6.26 -17.47 13.64
N ASN A 72 7.50 -17.75 13.25
CA ASN A 72 8.50 -18.32 14.17
C ASN A 72 8.98 -17.34 15.26
N THR A 73 8.80 -16.02 15.05
CA THR A 73 9.19 -15.01 16.05
C THR A 73 8.06 -14.72 17.03
N ALA A 74 6.80 -14.79 16.58
CA ALA A 74 5.64 -14.54 17.42
C ALA A 74 5.26 -15.78 18.23
N SER A 75 5.01 -15.61 19.53
CA SER A 75 4.59 -16.70 20.41
C SER A 75 3.07 -16.91 20.43
N ASP A 76 2.30 -15.86 20.15
CA ASP A 76 0.83 -15.85 20.20
C ASP A 76 0.25 -14.96 19.09
N MET A 77 -1.03 -15.17 18.76
CA MET A 77 -1.76 -14.42 17.73
C MET A 77 -1.72 -12.89 17.97
N ARG A 78 -1.82 -12.45 19.22
CA ARG A 78 -1.77 -11.03 19.56
C ARG A 78 -0.42 -10.39 19.22
N GLN A 79 0.68 -11.11 19.45
CA GLN A 79 2.01 -10.62 19.12
C GLN A 79 2.18 -10.56 17.60
N LEU A 80 1.69 -11.57 16.88
CA LEU A 80 1.71 -11.59 15.42
C LEU A 80 0.94 -10.41 14.83
N ALA A 81 -0.29 -10.17 15.30
CA ALA A 81 -1.11 -9.04 14.89
C ALA A 81 -0.40 -7.70 15.18
N LEU A 82 0.20 -7.55 16.37
CA LEU A 82 0.93 -6.35 16.74
C LEU A 82 2.12 -6.11 15.80
N ILE A 83 2.90 -7.14 15.47
CA ILE A 83 4.03 -7.00 14.54
C ILE A 83 3.52 -6.58 13.16
N LEU A 84 2.49 -7.22 12.62
CA LEU A 84 1.93 -6.90 11.29
C LEU A 84 1.38 -5.46 11.22
N VAL A 85 0.67 -5.03 12.26
CA VAL A 85 0.09 -3.69 12.37
C VAL A 85 1.19 -2.64 12.54
N MET A 86 2.19 -2.90 13.40
CA MET A 86 3.30 -1.98 13.63
C MET A 86 4.23 -1.86 12.43
N LEU A 87 4.46 -2.95 11.71
CA LEU A 87 5.23 -2.92 10.46
C LEU A 87 4.54 -1.99 9.45
N CYS A 88 3.22 -2.14 9.29
CA CYS A 88 2.44 -1.26 8.43
C CYS A 88 2.47 0.21 8.89
N PHE A 89 2.30 0.46 10.18
CA PHE A 89 2.37 1.81 10.77
C PHE A 89 3.69 2.52 10.48
N VAL A 90 4.82 1.84 10.75
CA VAL A 90 6.16 2.42 10.61
C VAL A 90 6.51 2.61 9.13
N PHE A 91 6.26 1.62 8.28
CA PHE A 91 6.56 1.75 6.85
C PHE A 91 5.73 2.85 6.19
N SER A 92 4.49 3.05 6.65
CA SER A 92 3.65 4.13 6.15
C SER A 92 4.13 5.53 6.52
N MET A 93 5.09 5.68 7.44
CA MET A 93 5.77 6.95 7.68
C MET A 93 6.77 7.30 6.57
N PHE A 94 7.35 6.30 5.92
CA PHE A 94 8.40 6.48 4.91
C PHE A 94 7.86 6.39 3.48
N ILE A 95 6.79 5.62 3.28
CA ILE A 95 6.15 5.37 2.00
C ILE A 95 4.67 5.73 2.14
N THR A 96 3.99 6.00 1.02
CA THR A 96 2.56 6.33 1.03
C THR A 96 1.69 5.23 1.65
N ASN A 97 0.65 5.62 2.39
CA ASN A 97 -0.33 4.73 3.04
C ASN A 97 -0.88 3.64 2.11
N ASP A 98 -1.25 3.99 0.88
CA ASP A 98 -1.82 3.05 -0.10
C ASP A 98 -0.82 1.95 -0.47
N VAL A 99 0.43 2.33 -0.70
CA VAL A 99 1.53 1.44 -1.08
C VAL A 99 1.88 0.48 0.05
N SER A 100 1.83 0.99 1.27
CA SER A 100 2.00 0.19 2.47
C SER A 100 0.88 -0.87 2.57
N LEU A 101 -0.38 -0.50 2.34
CA LEU A 101 -1.48 -1.46 2.39
C LEU A 101 -1.41 -2.51 1.28
N ILE A 102 -1.11 -2.10 0.05
CA ILE A 102 -0.94 -3.02 -1.08
C ILE A 102 0.15 -4.06 -0.79
N THR A 103 1.18 -3.69 0.00
CA THR A 103 2.28 -4.59 0.38
C THR A 103 1.95 -5.47 1.61
N PHE A 104 1.44 -4.87 2.68
CA PHE A 104 1.32 -5.56 3.97
C PHE A 104 0.02 -6.31 4.18
N VAL A 105 -1.05 -5.96 3.46
CA VAL A 105 -2.32 -6.69 3.49
C VAL A 105 -2.16 -8.11 2.91
N PRO A 106 -1.61 -8.33 1.70
CA PRO A 106 -1.41 -9.69 1.20
C PRO A 106 -0.42 -10.48 2.06
N LEU A 107 0.61 -9.84 2.63
CA LEU A 107 1.48 -10.47 3.61
C LEU A 107 0.70 -10.94 4.84
N ALA A 108 -0.17 -10.10 5.41
CA ALA A 108 -0.97 -10.47 6.57
C ALA A 108 -1.93 -11.62 6.28
N ILE A 109 -2.55 -11.64 5.10
CA ILE A 109 -3.40 -12.75 4.65
C ILE A 109 -2.58 -14.05 4.65
N GLU A 110 -1.42 -14.07 4.00
CA GLU A 110 -0.56 -15.25 3.91
C GLU A 110 -0.12 -15.73 5.31
N VAL A 111 0.34 -14.80 6.16
CA VAL A 111 0.78 -15.06 7.53
C VAL A 111 -0.34 -15.68 8.38
N LEU A 112 -1.55 -15.14 8.29
CA LEU A 112 -2.68 -15.60 9.09
C LEU A 112 -3.24 -16.93 8.61
N THR A 113 -3.22 -17.18 7.30
CA THR A 113 -3.57 -18.48 6.72
C THR A 113 -2.57 -19.55 7.18
N MET A 114 -1.26 -19.26 7.13
CA MET A 114 -0.21 -20.17 7.64
C MET A 114 -0.32 -20.44 9.14
N ALA A 115 -0.74 -19.45 9.92
CA ALA A 115 -0.95 -19.60 11.36
C ALA A 115 -2.29 -20.27 11.73
N HIS A 116 -3.12 -20.64 10.74
CA HIS A 116 -4.49 -21.12 10.92
C HIS A 116 -5.38 -20.16 11.76
N MET A 117 -5.22 -18.85 11.53
CA MET A 117 -5.87 -17.77 12.29
C MET A 117 -6.76 -16.88 11.39
N GLU A 118 -7.36 -17.44 10.35
CA GLU A 118 -8.19 -16.70 9.38
C GLU A 118 -9.36 -15.94 10.01
N GLN A 119 -9.89 -16.41 11.14
CA GLN A 119 -10.93 -15.72 11.91
C GLN A 119 -10.54 -14.28 12.36
N TYR A 120 -9.24 -13.98 12.42
CA TYR A 120 -8.71 -12.67 12.76
C TYR A 120 -8.34 -11.81 11.54
N MET A 121 -8.41 -12.35 10.33
CA MET A 121 -7.97 -11.70 9.10
C MET A 121 -8.60 -10.32 8.92
N ILE A 122 -9.93 -10.24 8.99
CA ILE A 122 -10.66 -8.97 8.84
C ILE A 122 -10.21 -7.95 9.89
N LYS A 123 -10.06 -8.38 11.15
CA LYS A 123 -9.64 -7.48 12.25
C LYS A 123 -8.23 -6.95 12.04
N VAL A 124 -7.29 -7.80 11.64
CA VAL A 124 -5.90 -7.41 11.38
C VAL A 124 -5.81 -6.47 10.19
N ILE A 125 -6.52 -6.75 9.09
CA ILE A 125 -6.54 -5.88 7.90
C ILE A 125 -7.14 -4.51 8.22
N VAL A 126 -8.24 -4.45 8.99
CA VAL A 126 -8.82 -3.18 9.44
C VAL A 126 -7.82 -2.41 10.30
N LEU A 127 -7.16 -3.08 11.26
CA LEU A 127 -6.14 -2.43 12.09
C LEU A 127 -4.91 -1.99 11.28
N GLN A 128 -4.51 -2.73 10.25
CA GLN A 128 -3.46 -2.29 9.31
C GLN A 128 -3.89 -1.07 8.50
N THR A 129 -5.15 -1.02 8.06
CA THR A 129 -5.71 0.14 7.35
C THR A 129 -5.69 1.40 8.22
N VAL A 130 -6.11 1.25 9.49
CA VAL A 130 -6.02 2.32 10.48
C VAL A 130 -4.56 2.70 10.73
N ALA A 131 -3.67 1.71 10.86
CA ALA A 131 -2.25 1.93 11.09
C ALA A 131 -1.55 2.69 9.95
N ALA A 132 -1.82 2.33 8.70
CA ALA A 132 -1.25 3.03 7.54
C ALA A 132 -1.66 4.51 7.55
N ASN A 133 -2.95 4.79 7.75
CA ASN A 133 -3.43 6.17 7.79
C ASN A 133 -2.82 6.97 8.95
N LEU A 134 -2.79 6.40 10.15
CA LEU A 134 -2.23 7.08 11.33
C LEU A 134 -0.71 7.25 11.25
N GLY A 135 0.01 6.25 10.73
CA GLY A 135 1.48 6.30 10.58
C GLY A 135 1.90 7.33 9.54
N SER A 136 1.19 7.41 8.41
CA SER A 136 1.48 8.37 7.35
C SER A 136 1.42 9.84 7.76
N MET A 137 0.68 10.16 8.83
CA MET A 137 0.50 11.53 9.34
C MET A 137 1.81 12.18 9.80
N LEU A 138 2.80 11.38 10.24
CA LEU A 138 4.03 11.91 10.81
C LEU A 138 4.86 12.72 9.81
N THR A 139 4.88 12.26 8.55
CA THR A 139 5.74 12.84 7.52
C THR A 139 4.91 13.44 6.38
N PRO A 140 5.45 14.48 5.70
CA PRO A 140 4.78 15.05 4.54
C PRO A 140 4.75 14.08 3.34
N ILE A 141 5.67 13.11 3.28
CA ILE A 141 5.76 12.13 2.19
C ILE A 141 4.74 11.01 2.35
N GLY A 142 4.32 10.70 3.58
CA GLY A 142 3.48 9.54 3.91
C GLY A 142 2.09 9.55 3.27
N ASN A 143 1.53 10.69 2.87
CA ASN A 143 0.34 10.74 2.03
C ASN A 143 0.30 12.07 1.24
N PRO A 144 -0.39 12.11 0.08
CA PRO A 144 -0.45 13.32 -0.74
C PRO A 144 -1.15 14.50 -0.05
N GLN A 145 -2.05 14.23 0.91
CA GLN A 145 -2.75 15.26 1.67
C GLN A 145 -1.80 16.04 2.60
N ASN A 146 -0.86 15.35 3.25
CA ASN A 146 0.16 15.92 4.10
C ASN A 146 1.17 16.70 3.26
N LEU A 147 1.53 16.18 2.08
CA LEU A 147 2.39 16.87 1.14
C LEU A 147 1.77 18.19 0.67
N TYR A 148 0.45 18.18 0.41
CA TYR A 148 -0.30 19.38 0.06
C TYR A 148 -0.31 20.41 1.20
N LEU A 149 -0.61 19.98 2.43
CA LEU A 149 -0.57 20.84 3.62
C LEU A 149 0.81 21.42 3.88
N TYR A 150 1.86 20.60 3.73
CA TYR A 150 3.25 21.03 3.84
C TYR A 150 3.56 22.13 2.84
N GLY A 151 3.18 21.95 1.56
CA GLY A 151 3.37 22.94 0.50
C GLY A 151 2.68 24.28 0.78
N LEU A 152 1.49 24.27 1.38
CA LEU A 152 0.78 25.50 1.78
C LEU A 152 1.34 26.15 3.04
N SER A 153 1.84 25.34 3.98
CA SER A 153 2.29 25.83 5.29
C SER A 153 3.59 26.64 5.22
N GLY A 154 4.43 26.39 4.22
CA GLY A 154 5.77 26.99 4.12
C GLY A 154 6.72 26.60 5.27
N MET A 155 6.34 25.64 6.11
CA MET A 155 7.16 25.18 7.24
C MET A 155 8.31 24.29 6.78
N GLY A 156 9.38 24.22 7.58
CA GLY A 156 10.43 23.23 7.39
C GLY A 156 9.93 21.82 7.69
N MET A 157 10.51 20.80 7.04
CA MET A 157 10.14 19.40 7.25
C MET A 157 10.24 18.98 8.73
N GLN A 158 11.25 19.48 9.45
CA GLN A 158 11.44 19.19 10.88
C GLN A 158 10.30 19.77 11.73
N ASP A 159 9.90 21.01 11.47
CA ASP A 159 8.82 21.68 12.21
C ASP A 159 7.48 20.99 11.96
N PHE A 160 7.21 20.59 10.72
CA PHE A 160 6.03 19.79 10.38
C PHE A 160 6.01 18.46 11.14
N CYS A 161 7.12 17.72 11.13
CA CYS A 161 7.22 16.45 11.85
C CYS A 161 7.07 16.65 13.36
N LEU A 162 7.69 17.68 13.95
CA LEU A 162 7.57 17.99 15.38
C LEU A 162 6.13 18.35 15.78
N LEU A 163 5.41 19.07 14.91
CA LEU A 163 4.00 19.39 15.11
C LEU A 163 3.12 18.14 15.06
N MET A 164 3.40 17.21 14.14
CA MET A 164 2.63 15.97 13.95
C MET A 164 3.01 14.84 14.93
N LEU A 165 4.20 14.91 15.52
CA LEU A 165 4.74 13.92 16.45
C LEU A 165 3.81 13.61 17.64
N PRO A 166 3.30 14.58 18.42
CA PRO A 166 2.43 14.29 19.55
C PRO A 166 1.14 13.58 19.11
N TYR A 167 0.52 14.00 18.01
CA TYR A 167 -0.68 13.38 17.47
C TYR A 167 -0.42 11.94 17.02
N THR A 168 0.69 11.73 16.31
CA THR A 168 1.11 10.40 15.85
C THR A 168 1.38 9.46 17.02
N LEU A 169 2.01 9.97 18.08
CA LEU A 169 2.30 9.19 19.28
C LEU A 169 1.02 8.81 20.04
N THR A 170 0.08 9.74 20.20
CA THR A 170 -1.24 9.43 20.79
C THR A 170 -2.00 8.41 19.96
N ALA A 171 -1.98 8.57 18.63
CA ALA A 171 -2.59 7.62 17.70
C ALA A 171 -1.95 6.22 17.80
N LEU A 172 -0.62 6.15 17.92
CA LEU A 172 0.11 4.89 18.13
C LEU A 172 -0.33 4.20 19.42
N VAL A 173 -0.42 4.93 20.54
CA VAL A 173 -0.87 4.37 21.81
C VAL A 173 -2.29 3.82 21.69
N MET A 174 -3.21 4.59 21.08
CA MET A 174 -4.58 4.13 20.87
C MET A 174 -4.68 2.92 19.93
N LEU A 175 -3.84 2.87 18.89
CA LEU A 175 -3.76 1.74 17.98
C LEU A 175 -3.29 0.47 18.70
N VAL A 176 -2.24 0.58 19.51
CA VAL A 176 -1.74 -0.55 20.31
C VAL A 176 -2.83 -1.03 21.27
N VAL A 177 -3.47 -0.13 22.01
CA VAL A 177 -4.60 -0.48 22.90
C VAL A 177 -5.73 -1.18 22.13
N SER A 178 -6.05 -0.70 20.93
CA SER A 178 -7.06 -1.33 20.05
C SER A 178 -6.68 -2.76 19.67
N VAL A 179 -5.41 -3.03 19.36
CA VAL A 179 -4.92 -4.40 19.13
C VAL A 179 -5.15 -5.28 20.37
N PHE A 180 -4.83 -4.77 21.57
CA PHE A 180 -5.03 -5.52 22.82
C PHE A 180 -6.51 -5.79 23.15
N ILE A 181 -7.43 -4.91 22.74
CA ILE A 181 -8.87 -5.06 22.96
C ILE A 181 -9.50 -6.03 21.94
N PHE A 182 -9.18 -5.86 20.65
CA PHE A 182 -9.87 -6.57 19.56
C PHE A 182 -9.25 -7.94 19.23
N ILE A 183 -7.95 -8.12 19.50
CA ILE A 183 -7.23 -9.37 19.23
C ILE A 183 -7.02 -10.14 20.54
N ARG A 184 -7.65 -11.31 20.64
CA ARG A 184 -7.47 -12.19 21.79
C ARG A 184 -6.13 -12.90 21.72
N LYS A 185 -5.61 -13.25 22.89
CA LYS A 185 -4.36 -14.02 23.01
C LYS A 185 -4.67 -15.49 22.76
N ASP A 186 -4.67 -15.89 21.49
CA ASP A 186 -4.83 -17.28 21.08
C ASP A 186 -3.47 -17.91 20.77
N ARG A 187 -3.30 -19.18 21.16
CA ARG A 187 -2.10 -19.95 20.83
C ARG A 187 -2.12 -20.31 19.36
N MET A 188 -1.03 -20.03 18.67
CA MET A 188 -0.85 -20.46 17.29
C MET A 188 -0.52 -21.95 17.27
N ALA A 189 -1.07 -22.68 16.30
CA ALA A 189 -0.75 -24.10 16.15
C ALA A 189 0.74 -24.27 15.88
N ALA A 190 1.39 -25.21 16.57
CA ALA A 190 2.83 -25.50 16.40
C ALA A 190 3.17 -26.07 15.00
N ASP A 191 2.16 -26.37 14.18
CA ASP A 191 2.31 -26.83 12.79
C ASP A 191 2.84 -25.76 11.81
N GLY A 192 2.99 -24.50 12.25
CA GLY A 192 3.72 -23.47 11.48
C GLY A 192 5.17 -23.88 11.11
N MET A 193 5.77 -24.81 11.87
CA MET A 193 7.05 -25.44 11.54
C MET A 193 6.97 -26.46 10.38
N ARG A 194 5.82 -27.10 10.15
CA ARG A 194 5.62 -27.99 8.99
C ARG A 194 5.41 -27.21 7.70
N GLY A 195 4.70 -26.08 7.76
CA GLY A 195 4.63 -25.12 6.65
C GLY A 195 6.00 -24.53 6.32
N THR A 196 6.85 -24.29 7.32
CA THR A 196 8.26 -23.90 7.11
C THR A 196 9.02 -24.96 6.30
N GLN A 197 8.76 -26.24 6.56
CA GLN A 197 9.45 -27.35 5.88
C GLN A 197 8.97 -27.57 4.45
N GLU A 198 7.67 -27.46 4.17
CA GLU A 198 7.14 -27.46 2.79
C GLU A 198 7.59 -26.23 1.99
N VAL A 199 7.57 -25.02 2.59
CA VAL A 199 8.06 -23.79 1.96
C VAL A 199 9.54 -23.91 1.63
N CYS A 200 10.37 -24.41 2.57
CA CYS A 200 11.80 -24.63 2.33
C CYS A 200 12.05 -25.65 1.21
N THR A 201 11.20 -26.67 1.08
CA THR A 201 11.29 -27.68 0.02
C THR A 201 10.90 -27.09 -1.34
N ASP A 202 9.81 -26.32 -1.39
CA ASP A 202 9.34 -25.59 -2.59
C ASP A 202 10.35 -24.52 -3.04
N THR A 203 11.04 -23.85 -2.09
CA THR A 203 12.15 -22.94 -2.41
C THR A 203 13.43 -23.64 -2.84
N ALA A 204 13.68 -24.87 -2.39
CA ALA A 204 14.83 -25.66 -2.80
C ALA A 204 14.66 -26.20 -4.25
N ASP A 205 13.44 -26.54 -4.66
CA ASP A 205 13.12 -26.83 -6.06
C ASP A 205 13.08 -25.56 -6.93
N ALA A 206 12.73 -24.40 -6.35
CA ALA A 206 12.86 -23.09 -6.98
C ALA A 206 14.31 -22.59 -7.13
N ASP A 207 15.30 -23.26 -6.51
CA ASP A 207 16.72 -22.90 -6.60
C ASP A 207 17.25 -22.98 -8.05
N LYS A 208 16.74 -23.92 -8.86
CA LYS A 208 16.98 -23.96 -10.32
C LYS A 208 16.35 -22.80 -11.10
N ASN A 209 15.35 -22.13 -10.53
CA ASN A 209 14.64 -21.00 -11.11
C ASN A 209 15.13 -19.64 -10.57
N VAL A 210 16.15 -19.58 -9.70
CA VAL A 210 16.68 -18.32 -9.12
C VAL A 210 17.21 -17.36 -10.19
N VAL A 211 17.73 -17.89 -11.31
CA VAL A 211 18.15 -17.08 -12.47
C VAL A 211 16.94 -16.48 -13.19
N LEU A 212 15.89 -17.27 -13.45
CA LEU A 212 14.65 -16.78 -14.05
C LEU A 212 13.89 -15.81 -13.10
N LEU A 213 14.03 -16.03 -11.79
CA LEU A 213 13.50 -15.20 -10.70
C LEU A 213 14.21 -13.85 -10.65
N HIS A 214 15.54 -13.84 -10.71
CA HIS A 214 16.34 -12.62 -10.85
C HIS A 214 16.00 -11.90 -12.15
N VAL A 215 15.87 -12.61 -13.28
CA VAL A 215 15.48 -12.02 -14.57
C VAL A 215 14.09 -11.38 -14.50
N ARG A 216 13.10 -12.03 -13.87
CA ARG A 216 11.74 -11.47 -13.73
C ARG A 216 11.68 -10.31 -12.74
N TYR A 217 12.36 -10.40 -11.61
CA TYR A 217 12.45 -9.31 -10.64
C TYR A 217 13.18 -8.11 -11.23
N VAL A 218 14.33 -8.34 -11.88
CA VAL A 218 15.08 -7.31 -12.61
C VAL A 218 14.24 -6.74 -13.75
N MET A 219 13.44 -7.55 -14.45
CA MET A 219 12.51 -7.05 -15.48
C MET A 219 11.39 -6.18 -14.88
N TYR A 220 10.77 -6.57 -13.77
CA TYR A 220 9.74 -5.74 -13.12
C TYR A 220 10.33 -4.48 -12.47
N ALA A 221 11.51 -4.59 -11.86
CA ALA A 221 12.26 -3.47 -11.31
C ALA A 221 12.78 -2.54 -12.41
N LEU A 222 13.21 -3.08 -13.56
CA LEU A 222 13.56 -2.30 -14.75
C LEU A 222 12.34 -1.64 -15.34
N LEU A 223 11.19 -2.32 -15.46
CA LEU A 223 9.94 -1.70 -15.91
C LEU A 223 9.52 -0.57 -14.97
N PHE A 224 9.59 -0.79 -13.66
CA PHE A 224 9.35 0.24 -12.65
C PHE A 224 10.34 1.40 -12.77
N CYS A 225 11.64 1.13 -12.90
CA CYS A 225 12.67 2.14 -13.11
C CYS A 225 12.49 2.88 -14.43
N ILE A 226 12.17 2.21 -15.54
CA ILE A 226 11.95 2.79 -16.86
C ILE A 226 10.72 3.68 -16.84
N VAL A 227 9.61 3.22 -16.24
CA VAL A 227 8.41 4.04 -16.06
C VAL A 227 8.72 5.25 -15.17
N SER A 228 9.43 5.05 -14.06
CA SER A 228 9.82 6.11 -13.12
C SER A 228 10.84 7.10 -13.71
N LEU A 229 11.78 6.65 -14.55
CA LEU A 229 12.79 7.46 -15.23
C LEU A 229 12.19 8.24 -16.39
N ASN A 230 11.30 7.63 -17.19
CA ASN A 230 10.54 8.36 -18.21
C ASN A 230 9.62 9.40 -17.56
N CYS A 231 9.01 9.04 -16.43
CA CYS A 231 8.29 9.96 -15.57
C CYS A 231 9.15 11.12 -15.06
N CYS A 232 10.35 10.84 -14.55
CA CYS A 232 11.27 11.82 -13.98
C CYS A 232 11.81 12.76 -15.08
N LYS A 233 12.14 12.21 -16.25
CA LYS A 233 12.55 12.96 -17.44
C LYS A 233 11.44 13.90 -17.93
N SER A 234 10.17 13.45 -17.89
CA SER A 234 9.01 14.29 -18.19
C SER A 234 8.84 15.44 -17.18
N TYR A 235 9.07 15.20 -15.88
CA TYR A 235 9.08 16.25 -14.85
C TYR A 235 10.19 17.29 -15.05
N PHE A 236 11.40 16.83 -15.40
CA PHE A 236 12.53 17.75 -15.62
C PHE A 236 12.37 18.58 -16.91
N LEU A 237 11.78 18.00 -17.96
CA LEU A 237 11.48 18.71 -19.22
C LEU A 237 10.29 19.66 -19.09
N SER A 238 9.28 19.32 -18.28
CA SER A 238 8.13 20.20 -18.02
C SER A 238 8.49 21.34 -17.05
N GLY A 239 9.31 21.08 -16.03
CA GLY A 239 9.86 22.10 -15.13
C GLY A 239 10.78 23.11 -15.84
N ALA A 240 11.50 22.68 -16.89
CA ALA A 240 12.28 23.60 -17.73
C ALA A 240 11.42 24.52 -18.61
N SER A 241 10.15 24.16 -18.87
CA SER A 241 9.22 25.00 -19.64
C SER A 241 8.48 26.02 -18.77
N CYS A 242 8.26 25.74 -17.48
CA CYS A 242 7.65 26.71 -16.56
C CYS A 242 8.56 27.88 -16.17
N HIS A 243 9.88 27.78 -16.38
CA HIS A 243 10.81 28.87 -16.07
C HIS A 243 10.90 29.95 -17.17
N TYR A 244 10.23 29.77 -18.33
CA TYR A 244 10.23 30.74 -19.44
C TYR A 244 8.94 31.57 -19.56
N ILE A 245 7.88 31.27 -18.79
CA ILE A 245 6.59 31.99 -18.83
C ILE A 245 6.45 33.03 -17.70
N GLY A 246 7.49 33.21 -16.86
CA GLY A 246 7.49 34.19 -15.76
C GLY A 246 8.09 35.57 -16.05
N SER A 247 8.57 35.85 -17.28
CA SER A 247 9.34 37.10 -17.58
C SER A 247 8.82 37.91 -18.78
N ARG A 248 7.55 37.78 -19.15
CA ARG A 248 6.88 38.67 -20.14
C ARG A 248 5.54 39.19 -19.64
N GLY A 249 5.57 39.84 -18.48
CA GLY A 249 4.37 40.43 -17.89
C GLY A 249 4.71 41.51 -16.85
N ASN A 250 5.50 42.51 -17.23
CA ASN A 250 5.53 43.78 -16.51
C ASN A 250 5.75 44.90 -17.53
N ASN A 251 4.64 45.48 -17.97
CA ASN A 251 4.58 46.88 -18.40
C ASN A 251 4.37 47.73 -17.14
#